data_AF-A0A7S3HHF8-F1
#
_entry.id   AF-A0A7S3HHF8-F1
#
_cell.length_a   1.000
_cell.length_b   1.000
_cell.length_c   1.000
_cell.angle_alpha   90.00
_cell.angle_beta   90.00
_cell.angle_gamma   90.00
#
_symmetry.space_group_name_H-M   'P 1'
#
loop_
_entity.id
_entity.type
_entity.pdbx_description
1 polymer ?
#
loop_
_entity_poly.entity_id
_entity_poly.type
_entity_poly.pdbx_seq_one_letter_code
_entity_poly.pdbx_strand_id
1 'polypeptide(L)'
;VNSPECGTILSDALKTKLSTLLTARGPDAQNAVGVAFPANVAAIDDSGNSPSNTSNVLLDLWMFGSVLHIQGESVTTQPCVDQNGNILLWNGEVFGQEDESNLDIQACESDTPAVARMLAFAADSIAKSDAAPILHSEHCRAITTAITHCLSTIHG
;
A
#
# COMPACT_ATOMS: atom_id res chain seq x y z
N VAL A 1 -16.87 0.31 21.90
CA VAL A 1 -16.17 -0.99 21.69
C VAL A 1 -14.70 -0.66 21.65
N ASN A 2 -13.97 -1.04 22.70
CA ASN A 2 -12.60 -0.63 22.94
C ASN A 2 -11.69 -1.26 21.89
N SER A 3 -11.13 -0.43 21.00
CA SER A 3 -9.99 -0.82 20.17
C SER A 3 -8.82 -1.12 21.10
N PRO A 4 -8.08 -2.22 20.91
CA PRO A 4 -6.86 -2.43 21.67
C PRO A 4 -5.90 -1.30 21.27
N GLU A 5 -5.42 -0.54 22.25
CA GLU A 5 -4.24 0.30 22.10
C GLU A 5 -3.06 -0.64 21.81
N CYS A 6 -2.91 -1.01 20.54
CA CYS A 6 -1.72 -1.68 20.04
C CYS A 6 -0.58 -0.66 20.15
N GLY A 7 0.17 -0.76 21.25
CA GLY A 7 1.28 0.15 21.57
C GLY A 7 2.19 0.30 20.36
N THR A 8 2.23 1.50 19.81
CA THR A 8 3.03 1.84 18.64
C THR A 8 4.51 1.70 19.01
N ILE A 9 5.25 0.81 18.34
CA ILE A 9 6.69 0.62 18.58
C ILE A 9 7.48 1.77 17.92
N LEU A 10 6.88 2.44 16.94
CA LEU A 10 7.50 3.56 16.26
C LEU A 10 7.50 4.83 17.13
N SER A 11 8.68 5.25 17.56
CA SER A 11 8.84 6.44 18.40
C SER A 11 8.37 7.71 17.68
N ASP A 12 7.75 8.62 18.43
CA ASP A 12 7.30 9.92 17.88
C ASP A 12 8.47 10.76 17.35
N ALA A 13 9.67 10.55 17.89
CA ALA A 13 10.90 11.14 17.38
C ALA A 13 11.20 10.67 15.94
N LEU A 14 11.00 9.38 15.64
CA LEU A 14 11.20 8.86 14.29
C LEU A 14 10.12 9.37 13.33
N LYS A 15 8.85 9.41 13.75
CA LYS A 15 7.75 10.00 12.98
C LYS A 15 8.07 11.45 12.59
N THR A 16 8.49 12.25 13.57
CA THR A 16 8.84 13.66 13.38
C THR A 16 10.03 13.83 12.42
N LYS A 17 11.05 12.97 12.55
CA LYS A 17 12.22 13.01 11.67
C LYS A 17 11.88 12.64 10.23
N LEU A 18 11.08 11.59 10.02
CA LEU A 18 10.64 11.17 8.69
C LEU A 18 9.75 12.24 8.05
N SER A 19 8.80 12.79 8.81
CA SER A 19 7.97 13.93 8.42
C SER A 19 8.82 15.08 7.89
N THR A 20 9.82 15.51 8.67
CA THR A 20 10.72 16.62 8.29
C THR A 20 11.49 16.34 7.00
N LEU A 21 12.01 15.12 6.84
CA LEU A 21 12.79 14.74 5.66
C LEU A 21 11.94 14.70 4.39
N LEU A 22 10.67 14.34 4.52
CA LEU A 22 9.75 14.20 3.38
C LEU A 22 9.00 15.50 3.05
N THR A 23 8.98 16.50 3.95
CA THR A 23 8.32 17.79 3.72
C THR A 23 8.76 18.46 2.43
N ALA A 24 10.05 18.37 2.08
CA ALA A 24 10.58 19.00 0.88
C ALA A 24 9.97 18.46 -0.43
N ARG A 25 9.43 17.23 -0.41
CA ARG A 25 8.79 16.59 -1.58
C ARG A 25 7.28 16.66 -1.57
N GLY A 26 6.67 16.98 -0.44
CA GLY A 26 5.23 16.97 -0.26
C GLY A 26 4.80 17.93 0.86
N PRO A 27 4.86 19.25 0.62
CA PRO A 27 4.61 20.24 1.66
C PRO A 27 3.12 20.39 2.02
N ASP A 28 2.20 19.90 1.19
CA ASP A 28 0.77 20.22 1.30
C ASP A 28 0.05 19.37 2.34
N ALA A 29 0.43 18.10 2.48
CA ALA A 29 -0.09 17.23 3.53
C ALA A 29 0.90 16.12 3.89
N GLN A 30 0.85 15.70 5.15
CA GLN A 30 1.59 14.55 5.64
C GLN A 30 0.68 13.66 6.47
N ASN A 31 0.81 12.35 6.30
CA ASN A 31 0.06 11.40 7.09
C ASN A 31 0.85 10.09 7.22
N ALA A 32 0.48 9.28 8.21
CA ALA A 32 1.09 7.98 8.45
C ALA A 32 0.05 6.96 8.90
N VAL A 33 0.19 5.72 8.42
CA VAL A 33 -0.66 4.60 8.80
C VAL A 33 0.23 3.45 9.27
N GLY A 34 -0.10 2.89 10.44
CA GLY A 34 0.58 1.74 11.03
C GLY A 34 -0.33 0.52 11.03
N VAL A 35 0.23 -0.65 10.73
CA VAL A 35 -0.45 -1.95 10.80
C VAL A 35 0.42 -2.93 11.55
N ALA A 36 -0.14 -3.52 12.60
CA ALA A 36 0.49 -4.60 13.33
C ALA A 36 -0.11 -5.94 12.91
N PHE A 37 0.73 -6.92 12.58
CA PHE A 37 0.26 -8.28 12.29
C PHE A 37 1.15 -9.34 12.95
N PRO A 38 0.55 -10.48 13.35
CA PRO A 38 1.30 -11.60 13.89
C PRO A 38 2.15 -12.23 12.77
N ALA A 39 3.44 -12.37 13.03
CA ALA A 39 4.39 -13.05 12.18
C ALA A 39 4.95 -14.27 12.91
N ASN A 40 4.85 -15.43 12.26
CA ASN A 40 5.50 -16.64 12.74
C ASN A 40 6.92 -16.63 12.20
N VAL A 41 7.88 -16.25 13.05
CA VAL A 41 9.28 -16.34 12.70
C VAL A 41 9.73 -17.75 13.07
N ALA A 42 9.85 -18.62 12.06
CA ALA A 42 10.64 -19.83 12.21
C ALA A 42 12.09 -19.38 12.39
N ALA A 43 12.68 -19.66 13.55
CA ALA A 43 14.13 -19.61 13.64
C ALA A 43 14.67 -20.55 12.55
N ILE A 44 15.68 -20.13 11.80
CA ILE A 44 16.46 -21.07 11.00
C ILE A 44 17.66 -21.35 11.89
N ASP A 45 17.79 -22.57 12.40
CA ASP A 45 19.06 -22.97 12.99
C ASP A 45 20.03 -23.31 11.84
N ASP A 46 21.29 -22.89 11.98
CA ASP A 46 22.37 -23.15 11.00
C ASP A 46 22.67 -24.66 10.84
N SER A 47 22.05 -25.51 11.66
CA SER A 47 22.19 -26.96 11.63
C SER A 47 21.16 -27.68 10.74
N GLY A 48 20.23 -26.95 10.09
CA GLY A 48 19.23 -27.54 9.20
C GLY A 48 18.20 -28.44 9.90
N ASN A 49 18.13 -28.39 11.23
CA ASN A 49 17.05 -29.00 11.98
C ASN A 49 15.90 -27.98 12.06
N SER A 50 14.68 -28.40 11.72
CA SER A 50 13.50 -27.56 11.94
C SER A 50 13.37 -27.26 13.43
N PRO A 51 13.50 -26.00 13.89
CA PRO A 51 13.34 -25.73 15.31
C PRO A 51 11.86 -25.84 15.67
N SER A 52 11.58 -26.61 16.72
CA SER A 52 10.24 -26.79 17.28
C SER A 52 9.69 -25.56 18.00
N ASN A 53 10.41 -24.43 17.98
CA ASN A 53 10.04 -23.20 18.68
C ASN A 53 9.79 -22.07 17.68
N THR A 54 8.57 -22.01 17.12
CA THR A 54 8.06 -20.81 16.45
C THR A 54 7.78 -19.75 17.50
N SER A 55 8.44 -18.61 17.39
CA SER A 55 8.12 -17.43 18.21
C SER A 55 7.07 -16.61 17.49
N ASN A 56 5.95 -16.32 18.17
CA ASN A 56 4.96 -15.38 17.68
C ASN A 56 5.51 -13.97 17.91
N VAL A 57 5.95 -13.32 16.85
CA VAL A 57 6.42 -11.93 16.89
C VAL A 57 5.33 -11.05 16.30
N LEU A 58 5.07 -9.89 16.89
CA LEU A 58 4.25 -8.87 16.26
C LEU A 58 5.14 -8.02 15.34
N LEU A 59 4.86 -8.04 14.04
CA LEU A 59 5.50 -7.13 13.10
C LEU A 59 4.68 -5.84 13.04
N ASP A 60 5.33 -4.71 13.28
CA ASP A 60 4.74 -3.36 13.19
C ASP A 60 5.24 -2.68 11.91
N LEU A 61 4.35 -2.51 10.92
CA LEU A 61 4.65 -1.89 9.63
C LEU A 61 4.05 -0.48 9.58
N TRP A 62 4.87 0.52 9.28
CA TRP A 62 4.43 1.91 9.14
C TRP A 62 4.67 2.44 7.73
N MET A 63 3.66 3.11 7.19
CA MET A 63 3.69 3.79 5.90
C MET A 63 3.57 5.30 6.12
N PHE A 64 4.46 6.08 5.51
CA PHE A 64 4.51 7.54 5.63
C PHE A 64 4.32 8.19 4.27
N GLY A 65 3.28 9.02 4.14
CA GLY A 65 3.01 9.80 2.94
C GLY A 65 3.27 11.28 3.16
N SER A 66 3.82 11.92 2.13
CA SER A 66 4.04 13.36 2.03
C SER A 66 3.57 13.76 0.64
N VAL A 67 2.58 14.66 0.59
CA VAL A 67 1.80 14.96 -0.62
C VAL A 67 2.16 16.34 -1.13
N LEU A 68 2.55 16.40 -2.40
CA LEU A 68 2.52 17.62 -3.20
C LEU A 68 1.26 17.56 -4.05
N HIS A 69 0.35 18.50 -3.86
CA HIS A 69 -0.93 18.53 -4.53
C HIS A 69 -0.77 19.14 -5.93
N ILE A 70 -0.78 18.27 -6.94
CA ILE A 70 -0.64 18.65 -8.35
C ILE A 70 -1.99 18.60 -9.08
N GLN A 71 -2.85 17.63 -8.75
CA GLN A 71 -4.13 17.38 -9.41
C GLN A 71 -5.25 17.09 -8.42
N GLY A 72 -6.46 17.52 -8.79
CA GLY A 72 -7.69 17.39 -8.00
C GLY A 72 -8.17 18.73 -7.45
N GLU A 73 -9.43 18.80 -7.04
CA GLU A 73 -9.99 20.01 -6.38
C GLU A 73 -9.50 20.18 -4.94
N SER A 74 -9.02 19.10 -4.32
CA SER A 74 -8.60 19.10 -2.92
C SER A 74 -7.44 18.14 -2.68
N VAL A 75 -6.58 18.51 -1.72
CA VAL A 75 -5.45 17.68 -1.28
C VAL A 75 -5.94 16.30 -0.87
N THR A 76 -5.48 15.28 -1.58
CA THR A 76 -5.74 13.88 -1.24
C THR A 76 -4.61 13.36 -0.36
N THR A 77 -4.89 13.12 0.91
CA THR A 77 -3.87 12.65 1.86
C THR A 77 -3.43 11.23 1.54
N GLN A 78 -2.14 10.95 1.75
CA GLN A 78 -1.57 9.62 1.63
C GLN A 78 -0.86 9.19 2.93
N PRO A 79 -0.87 7.91 3.34
CA PRO A 79 -1.45 6.77 2.62
C PRO A 79 -2.97 6.82 2.47
N CYS A 80 -3.48 6.36 1.34
CA CYS A 80 -4.92 6.19 1.08
C CYS A 80 -5.37 4.86 1.69
N VAL A 81 -6.44 4.87 2.48
CA VAL A 81 -7.01 3.68 3.13
C VAL A 81 -8.45 3.51 2.68
N ASP A 82 -8.80 2.34 2.14
CA ASP A 82 -10.17 2.06 1.72
C ASP A 82 -11.03 1.46 2.85
N GLN A 83 -12.30 1.16 2.55
CA GLN A 83 -13.25 0.61 3.52
C GLN A 83 -12.91 -0.83 3.97
N ASN A 84 -12.09 -1.54 3.19
CA ASN A 84 -11.64 -2.90 3.48
C ASN A 84 -10.31 -2.91 4.25
N GLY A 85 -9.73 -1.74 4.52
CA GLY A 85 -8.43 -1.61 5.18
C GLY A 85 -7.24 -1.83 4.24
N ASN A 86 -7.44 -1.85 2.93
CA ASN A 86 -6.32 -1.81 1.98
C ASN A 86 -5.63 -0.45 2.06
N ILE A 87 -4.30 -0.46 1.99
CA ILE A 87 -3.49 0.76 2.12
C ILE A 87 -2.68 0.95 0.84
N LEU A 88 -2.86 2.09 0.19
CA LEU A 88 -2.04 2.54 -0.95
C LEU A 88 -1.18 3.72 -0.51
N LEU A 89 0.14 3.57 -0.67
CA LEU A 89 1.10 4.66 -0.62
C LEU A 89 1.89 4.65 -1.93
N TRP A 90 1.78 5.71 -2.70
CA TRP A 90 2.40 5.77 -4.01
C TRP A 90 2.82 7.20 -4.37
N ASN A 91 3.82 7.32 -5.24
CA ASN A 91 4.30 8.60 -5.73
C ASN A 91 4.43 8.50 -7.24
N GLY A 92 3.55 9.17 -7.96
CA GLY A 92 3.47 9.16 -9.41
C GLY A 92 2.14 9.75 -9.87
N GLU A 93 2.00 9.87 -11.18
CA GLU A 93 0.85 10.45 -11.85
C GLU A 93 0.32 9.53 -12.95
N VAL A 94 -1.00 9.42 -13.09
CA VAL A 94 -1.62 8.73 -14.23
C VAL A 94 -1.70 9.65 -15.43
N PHE A 95 -1.09 9.23 -16.55
CA PHE A 95 -1.16 9.92 -17.83
C PHE A 95 -1.91 9.09 -18.88
N GLY A 96 -2.37 9.75 -19.95
CA GLY A 96 -2.77 9.05 -21.19
C GLY A 96 -4.09 8.29 -21.12
N GLN A 97 -5.17 8.91 -20.65
CA GLN A 97 -6.53 8.36 -20.77
C GLN A 97 -7.03 8.20 -22.21
N GLU A 98 -6.21 8.51 -23.21
CA GLU A 98 -6.65 8.67 -24.60
C GLU A 98 -6.79 7.36 -25.39
N ASP A 99 -6.40 6.19 -24.86
CA ASP A 99 -6.70 4.91 -25.49
C ASP A 99 -6.83 3.77 -24.45
N GLU A 100 -7.99 3.13 -24.40
CA GLU A 100 -8.28 1.81 -23.79
C GLU A 100 -8.06 1.61 -22.27
N SER A 101 -7.58 2.60 -21.52
CA SER A 101 -7.44 2.45 -20.05
C SER A 101 -8.82 2.55 -19.36
N ASN A 102 -9.23 1.52 -18.60
CA ASN A 102 -10.49 1.50 -17.83
C ASN A 102 -10.50 2.44 -16.60
N LEU A 103 -9.52 3.33 -16.47
CA LEU A 103 -9.42 4.30 -15.37
C LEU A 103 -10.06 5.62 -15.80
N ASP A 104 -11.37 5.73 -15.56
CA ASP A 104 -12.10 6.99 -15.68
C ASP A 104 -11.77 7.88 -14.45
N ILE A 105 -10.76 8.73 -14.60
CA ILE A 105 -10.36 9.71 -13.57
C ILE A 105 -10.85 11.08 -14.06
N GLN A 106 -11.78 11.68 -13.34
CA GLN A 106 -12.28 13.00 -13.71
C GLN A 106 -11.17 14.04 -13.53
N ALA A 107 -11.18 15.10 -14.34
CA ALA A 107 -10.16 16.16 -14.26
C ALA A 107 -10.09 16.84 -12.88
N CYS A 108 -11.19 16.82 -12.12
CA CYS A 108 -11.29 17.34 -10.75
C CYS A 108 -10.93 16.32 -9.66
N GLU A 109 -10.65 15.07 -10.02
CA GLU A 109 -10.28 14.01 -9.08
C GLU A 109 -8.75 13.87 -9.01
N SER A 110 -8.23 13.58 -7.82
CA SER A 110 -6.89 13.00 -7.71
C SER A 110 -6.91 11.60 -8.33
N ASP A 111 -5.80 11.21 -8.95
CA ASP A 111 -5.60 9.87 -9.47
C ASP A 111 -5.38 8.81 -8.37
N THR A 112 -4.90 9.22 -7.19
CA THR A 112 -4.58 8.33 -6.06
C THR A 112 -5.76 7.44 -5.65
N PRO A 113 -6.98 7.99 -5.39
CA PRO A 113 -8.13 7.17 -5.05
C PRO A 113 -8.59 6.29 -6.22
N ALA A 114 -8.44 6.75 -7.46
CA ALA A 114 -8.81 5.96 -8.63
C ALA A 114 -7.93 4.72 -8.78
N VAL A 115 -6.60 4.87 -8.61
CA VAL A 115 -5.67 3.75 -8.59
C VAL A 115 -5.92 2.81 -7.41
N ALA A 116 -6.21 3.35 -6.22
CA ALA A 116 -6.58 2.53 -5.07
C ALA A 116 -7.82 1.66 -5.35
N ARG A 117 -8.89 2.24 -5.94
CA ARG A 117 -10.10 1.50 -6.33
C ARG A 117 -9.81 0.42 -7.37
N MET A 118 -9.00 0.74 -8.38
CA MET A 118 -8.64 -0.21 -9.42
C MET A 118 -7.85 -1.40 -8.85
N LEU A 119 -6.88 -1.14 -7.98
CA LEU A 119 -6.11 -2.19 -7.31
C LEU A 119 -6.98 -3.04 -6.37
N ALA A 120 -7.89 -2.42 -5.62
CA ALA A 120 -8.83 -3.13 -4.76
C ALA A 120 -9.74 -4.05 -5.59
N PHE A 121 -10.28 -3.56 -6.72
CA PHE A 121 -11.08 -4.36 -7.64
C PHE A 121 -10.31 -5.56 -8.21
N ALA A 122 -9.05 -5.35 -8.60
CA ALA A 122 -8.18 -6.42 -9.08
C ALA A 122 -7.90 -7.47 -8.00
N ALA A 123 -7.62 -7.05 -6.76
CA ALA A 123 -7.40 -7.93 -5.62
C ALA A 123 -8.66 -8.76 -5.28
N ASP A 124 -9.84 -8.14 -5.29
CA ASP A 124 -11.12 -8.81 -5.07
C ASP A 124 -11.42 -9.87 -6.14
N SER A 125 -11.12 -9.53 -7.41
CA SER A 125 -11.32 -10.45 -8.54
C SER A 125 -10.43 -11.69 -8.41
N ILE A 126 -9.20 -11.51 -7.91
CA ILE A 126 -8.29 -12.61 -7.60
C ILE A 126 -8.86 -13.48 -6.47
N ALA A 127 -9.31 -12.85 -5.37
CA ALA A 127 -9.82 -13.57 -4.19
C ALA A 127 -11.08 -14.41 -4.46
N LYS A 128 -11.92 -13.99 -5.42
CA LYS A 128 -13.17 -14.67 -5.80
C LYS A 128 -12.97 -15.77 -6.84
N SER A 129 -11.80 -15.87 -7.47
CA SER A 129 -11.51 -16.98 -8.37
C SER A 129 -11.23 -18.23 -7.54
N ASP A 130 -12.16 -19.19 -7.53
CA ASP A 130 -12.07 -20.49 -6.82
C ASP A 130 -10.95 -21.43 -7.34
N ALA A 131 -9.96 -20.90 -8.06
CA ALA A 131 -8.77 -21.64 -8.40
C ALA A 131 -7.96 -21.84 -7.10
N ALA A 132 -7.88 -23.10 -6.66
CA ALA A 132 -7.01 -23.54 -5.56
C ALA A 132 -5.65 -22.82 -5.60
N PRO A 133 -5.00 -22.55 -4.46
CA PRO A 133 -3.75 -21.81 -4.39
C PRO A 133 -2.61 -22.63 -5.00
N ILE A 134 -2.60 -22.75 -6.32
CA ILE A 134 -1.43 -23.15 -7.09
C ILE A 134 -0.50 -21.94 -7.02
N LEU A 135 0.52 -22.13 -6.19
CA LEU A 135 1.58 -21.20 -5.85
C LEU A 135 1.91 -20.14 -6.91
N HIS A 136 1.83 -18.89 -6.46
CA HIS A 136 2.73 -17.77 -6.73
C HIS A 136 2.94 -17.24 -8.16
N SER A 137 2.65 -17.93 -9.26
CA SER A 137 3.03 -17.39 -10.59
C SER A 137 1.91 -16.56 -11.25
N GLU A 138 0.66 -17.02 -11.28
CA GLU A 138 -0.40 -16.33 -12.02
C GLU A 138 -1.05 -15.19 -11.24
N HIS A 139 -1.16 -15.29 -9.91
CA HIS A 139 -1.66 -14.19 -9.07
C HIS A 139 -0.63 -13.08 -8.89
N CYS A 140 0.66 -13.44 -8.75
CA CYS A 140 1.73 -12.45 -8.90
C CYS A 140 1.70 -11.89 -10.32
N ARG A 141 1.44 -12.68 -11.37
CA ARG A 141 1.26 -12.13 -12.72
C ARG A 141 0.07 -11.18 -12.79
N ALA A 142 -1.06 -11.42 -12.14
CA ALA A 142 -2.21 -10.50 -12.14
C ALA A 142 -1.92 -9.20 -11.38
N ILE A 143 -1.28 -9.27 -10.21
CA ILE A 143 -0.81 -8.10 -9.47
C ILE A 143 0.28 -7.38 -10.25
N THR A 144 1.26 -8.10 -10.77
CA THR A 144 2.29 -7.58 -11.67
C THR A 144 1.67 -7.02 -12.94
N THR A 145 0.59 -7.57 -13.50
CA THR A 145 -0.08 -7.04 -14.69
C THR A 145 -0.87 -5.80 -14.34
N ALA A 146 -1.56 -5.73 -13.20
CA ALA A 146 -2.23 -4.51 -12.75
C ALA A 146 -1.21 -3.41 -12.41
N ILE A 147 -0.13 -3.76 -11.72
CA ILE A 147 1.01 -2.87 -11.44
C ILE A 147 1.73 -2.48 -12.73
N THR A 148 2.02 -3.41 -13.64
CA THR A 148 2.67 -3.14 -14.94
C THR A 148 1.77 -2.34 -15.85
N HIS A 149 0.46 -2.57 -15.83
CA HIS A 149 -0.51 -1.77 -16.56
C HIS A 149 -0.50 -0.35 -16.02
N CYS A 150 -0.62 -0.15 -14.70
CA CYS A 150 -0.43 1.14 -14.05
C CYS A 150 0.92 1.78 -14.40
N LEU A 151 2.02 1.04 -14.27
CA LEU A 151 3.36 1.54 -14.57
C LEU A 151 3.55 1.83 -16.08
N SER A 152 2.82 1.17 -16.97
CA SER A 152 2.87 1.42 -18.41
C SER A 152 2.08 2.65 -18.85
N THR A 153 1.05 3.02 -18.07
CA THR A 153 0.36 4.31 -18.21
C THR A 153 1.07 5.45 -17.47
N ILE A 154 2.02 5.15 -16.57
CA ILE A 154 2.89 6.13 -15.90
C ILE A 154 4.16 6.34 -16.75
N HIS A 155 4.18 7.38 -17.59
CA HIS A 155 5.43 7.84 -18.23
C HIS A 155 6.13 8.85 -17.32
N GLY A 156 7.37 8.55 -16.93
CA GLY A 156 8.29 9.47 -16.24
C GLY A 156 9.26 10.15 -17.20
#